data_AF-A0A6S6SHI8-F1
#
_entry.id   AF-A0A6S6SHI8-F1
#
_cell.length_a   1.000
_cell.length_b   1.000
_cell.length_c   1.000
_cell.angle_alpha   90.00
_cell.angle_beta   90.00
_cell.angle_gamma   90.00
#
_symmetry.space_group_name_H-M   'P 1'
#
loop_
_entity.id
_entity.type
_entity.pdbx_description
1 polymer ?
#
loop_
_entity_poly.entity_id
_entity_poly.type
_entity_poly.pdbx_seq_one_letter_code
_entity_poly.pdbx_strand_id
1 'polypeptide(L)' 'MDIQNIQGYGMFFLTIFLTVILYWYILYLYRSEKKGERDFEKYGRIALDDNIDSPLVEDKIASERDNTKEQNK' A
#
# COMPACT_ATOMS: atom_id res chain seq x y z
N MET A 1 -18.86 -4.21 -35.49
CA MET A 1 -17.77 -3.88 -34.56
C MET A 1 -16.60 -4.77 -34.92
N ASP A 2 -15.57 -4.20 -35.53
CA ASP A 2 -14.37 -4.97 -35.91
C ASP A 2 -13.52 -5.30 -34.68
N ILE A 3 -12.70 -6.35 -34.80
CA ILE A 3 -11.82 -6.82 -33.72
C ILE A 3 -10.88 -5.71 -33.21
N GLN A 4 -10.43 -4.82 -34.10
CA GLN A 4 -9.58 -3.68 -33.75
C GLN A 4 -10.32 -2.68 -32.84
N ASN A 5 -11.61 -2.44 -33.13
CA ASN A 5 -12.44 -1.56 -32.32
C ASN A 5 -12.69 -2.16 -30.93
N ILE A 6 -12.97 -3.47 -30.85
CA ILE A 6 -13.16 -4.16 -29.56
C ILE A 6 -11.88 -4.10 -28.71
N GLN A 7 -10.71 -4.26 -29.33
CA GLN A 7 -9.42 -4.18 -28.64
C GLN A 7 -9.15 -2.77 -28.11
N GLY A 8 -9.43 -1.73 -28.92
CA GLY A 8 -9.28 -0.34 -28.52
C GLY A 8 -10.15 0.03 -27.30
N TYR A 9 -11.43 -0.34 -27.32
CA TYR A 9 -12.32 -0.13 -26.18
C TYR A 9 -11.89 -0.93 -24.94
N GLY A 10 -11.42 -2.17 -25.13
CA GLY A 10 -10.90 -3.00 -24.05
C GLY A 10 -9.70 -2.36 -23.34
N MET A 11 -8.72 -1.86 -24.10
CA MET A 11 -7.54 -1.20 -23.53
C MET A 11 -7.92 0.10 -22.81
N PHE A 12 -8.80 0.91 -23.40
CA PHE A 12 -9.27 2.16 -22.77
C PHE A 12 -10.00 1.89 -21.44
N PHE A 13 -10.91 0.92 -21.44
CA PHE A 13 -11.61 0.49 -20.21
C PHE A 13 -10.63 -0.02 -19.17
N LEU A 14 -9.67 -0.86 -19.57
CA LEU A 14 -8.65 -1.41 -18.68
C LEU A 14 -7.82 -0.30 -18.03
N THR A 15 -7.40 0.71 -18.80
CA THR A 15 -6.67 1.85 -18.25
C THR A 15 -7.49 2.62 -17.21
N ILE A 16 -8.77 2.89 -17.49
CA ILE A 16 -9.66 3.54 -16.52
C ILE A 16 -9.82 2.68 -15.27
N PHE A 17 -10.06 1.38 -15.45
CA PHE A 17 -10.24 0.43 -14.36
C PHE A 17 -9.00 0.37 -13.45
N LEU A 18 -7.80 0.24 -14.03
CA LEU A 18 -6.55 0.28 -13.28
C LEU A 18 -6.36 1.61 -12.55
N THR A 19 -6.69 2.72 -13.19
CA THR A 19 -6.60 4.05 -12.58
C THR A 19 -7.53 4.17 -11.37
N VAL A 20 -8.78 3.73 -11.50
CA VAL A 20 -9.75 3.75 -10.39
C VAL A 20 -9.28 2.89 -9.23
N ILE A 21 -8.79 1.67 -9.49
CA ILE A 21 -8.25 0.79 -8.44
C ILE A 21 -7.04 1.41 -7.76
N LEU A 22 -6.13 2.00 -8.53
CA LEU A 22 -4.95 2.67 -7.99
C LEU A 22 -5.34 3.80 -7.03
N TYR A 23 -6.21 4.71 -7.46
CA TYR A 23 -6.65 5.82 -6.59
C TYR A 23 -7.46 5.33 -5.40
N TRP A 24 -8.29 4.30 -5.57
CA TRP A 24 -8.99 3.66 -4.46
C TRP A 24 -8.01 3.08 -3.44
N TYR A 25 -6.94 2.43 -3.89
CA TYR A 25 -5.92 1.87 -3.02
C TYR A 25 -5.12 2.96 -2.28
N ILE A 26 -4.80 4.07 -2.95
CA ILE A 26 -4.17 5.23 -2.30
C ILE A 26 -5.07 5.76 -1.18
N LEU A 27 -6.37 5.93 -1.43
CA LEU A 27 -7.33 6.35 -0.40
C LEU A 27 -7.46 5.33 0.74
N TYR A 28 -7.43 4.03 0.43
CA TYR A 28 -7.40 2.96 1.42
C TYR A 28 -6.15 3.06 2.31
N LEU A 29 -4.98 3.31 1.71
CA LEU A 29 -3.72 3.44 2.44
C LEU A 29 -3.77 4.59 3.45
N TYR A 30 -4.18 5.79 3.03
CA TYR A 30 -4.37 6.94 3.92
C TYR A 30 -5.40 6.66 5.02
N ARG A 31 -6.44 5.88 4.73
CA ARG A 31 -7.46 5.52 5.71
C ARG A 31 -6.94 4.46 6.71
N SER A 32 -6.06 3.57 6.27
CA SER A 32 -5.41 2.57 7.12
C SER A 32 -4.43 3.21 8.12
N GLU A 33 -3.71 4.25 7.69
CA GLU A 33 -2.84 5.08 8.54
C GLU A 33 -3.65 5.79 9.63
N LYS A 34 -4.72 6.48 9.26
CA LYS A 34 -5.59 7.18 10.23
C LYS A 34 -6.24 6.27 11.25
N LYS A 35 -6.38 4.98 10.93
CA LYS A 35 -6.94 3.96 11.82
C LYS A 35 -5.91 3.43 12.81
N GLY A 36 -4.63 3.76 12.64
CA GLY A 36 -3.53 3.31 13.49
C GLY A 36 -3.24 1.81 13.35
N GLU A 37 -3.69 1.17 12.27
CA GLU A 37 -3.41 -0.25 12.03
C GLU A 37 -1.93 -0.46 11.67
N ARG A 38 -1.31 0.52 10.98
CA ARG A 38 0.13 0.57 10.72
C ARG A 38 0.60 2.03 10.70
N ASP A 39 1.71 2.29 11.36
CA ASP A 39 2.46 3.55 11.27
C ASP A 39 3.51 3.41 10.16
N PHE A 40 3.28 4.06 9.02
CA PHE A 40 4.24 4.07 7.90
C PHE A 40 5.18 5.28 7.96
N GLU A 41 4.93 6.29 8.80
CA GLU A 41 5.85 7.43 8.98
C GLU A 41 7.18 6.96 9.60
N LYS A 42 7.13 5.91 10.43
CA LYS A 42 8.33 5.32 11.04
C LYS A 42 9.41 4.93 10.01
N TYR A 43 9.03 4.49 8.80
CA TYR A 43 10.00 4.11 7.77
C TYR A 43 10.67 5.34 7.13
N GLY A 44 9.98 6.47 7.08
CA GLY A 44 10.57 7.73 6.63
C GLY A 44 11.60 8.28 7.62
N ARG A 45 11.40 8.03 8.93
CA ARG A 45 12.34 8.46 9.98
C ARG A 45 13.68 7.71 9.96
N ILE A 46 13.79 6.56 9.28
CA ILE A 46 15.04 5.81 9.13
C ILE A 46 16.16 6.66 8.52
N ALA A 47 15.82 7.49 7.54
CA ALA A 47 16.79 8.36 6.89
C ALA A 47 17.30 9.48 7.82
N LEU A 48 16.53 9.84 8.85
CA LEU A 48 16.86 10.87 9.82
C LEU A 48 17.61 10.29 11.03
N ASP A 49 17.22 9.09 11.45
CA ASP A 49 17.73 8.37 12.61
C ASP A 49 18.72 7.25 12.20
N ASP A 50 19.70 7.58 11.34
CA ASP A 50 20.71 6.67 10.75
C ASP A 50 21.77 6.14 11.76
N ASN A 51 21.87 6.74 12.95
CA ASN A 51 22.93 6.43 13.90
C ASN A 51 22.95 4.96 14.36
N ILE A 52 24.13 4.48 14.73
CA ILE A 52 24.34 3.08 15.17
C ILE A 52 23.59 2.72 16.46
N ASP A 53 23.31 3.71 17.31
CA ASP A 53 22.57 3.54 18.57
C ASP A 53 21.06 3.78 18.40
N SER A 54 20.58 4.03 17.18
CA SER A 54 19.16 4.26 16.91
C SER A 54 18.32 3.03 17.24
N PRO A 55 17.08 3.21 17.75
CA PRO A 55 16.19 2.10 18.05
C PRO A 55 15.77 1.37 16.77
N LEU A 56 15.51 0.07 16.88
CA LEU A 56 14.98 -0.74 15.80
C LEU A 56 13.62 -0.20 15.35
N VAL A 57 13.45 -0.05 14.04
CA VAL A 57 12.22 0.45 13.40
C VAL A 57 11.02 -0.49 13.66
N GLU A 58 11.31 -1.78 13.77
CA GLU A 58 10.32 -2.82 14.05
C GLU A 58 10.83 -3.79 15.11
N ASP A 59 10.06 -3.92 16.19
CA ASP A 59 10.21 -5.03 17.10
C ASP A 59 9.70 -6.32 16.44
N LYS A 60 10.49 -7.41 16.55
CA LYS A 60 10.10 -8.75 16.03
C LYS A 60 8.68 -9.15 16.45
N ILE A 61 8.29 -8.85 17.69
CA ILE A 61 6.96 -9.19 18.24
C ILE A 61 5.84 -8.33 17.63
N ALA A 62 6.13 -7.08 17.24
CA ALA A 62 5.17 -6.26 16.50
C ALA A 62 4.98 -6.79 15.07
N SER A 63 6.08 -7.16 14.40
CA SER A 63 6.05 -7.70 13.03
C SER A 63 5.24 -9.01 12.94
N GLU A 64 5.35 -9.94 13.89
CA GLU A 64 4.59 -11.19 13.89
C GLU A 64 3.08 -10.99 14.11
N ARG A 65 2.70 -10.01 14.95
CA ARG A 65 1.29 -9.66 15.20
C ARG A 65 0.63 -9.02 13.99
N ASP A 66 1.36 -8.20 13.24
CA ASP A 66 0.83 -7.56 12.04
C ASP A 66 0.70 -8.56 10.88
N ASN A 67 1.69 -9.44 10.70
CA ASN A 67 1.61 -10.55 9.73
C ASN A 67 0.41 -11.50 10.00
N THR A 68 0.14 -11.78 11.27
CA THR A 68 -0.99 -12.65 11.66
C THR A 68 -2.35 -11.98 11.41
N LYS A 69 -2.44 -10.65 11.54
CA LYS A 69 -3.67 -9.90 11.23
C LYS A 69 -3.92 -9.76 9.73
N GLU A 70 -2.86 -9.63 8.92
CA GLU A 70 -2.96 -9.62 7.44
C GLU A 70 -3.35 -11.00 6.88
N GLN A 71 -2.91 -12.11 7.50
CA GLN A 71 -3.28 -13.46 7.06
C GLN A 71 -4.72 -13.89 7.43
N ASN A 72 -5.34 -13.25 8.42
CA ASN A 72 -6.68 -13.59 8.91
C ASN A 72 -7.79 -12.65 8.39
N LYS A 73 -7.49 -11.78 7.43
CA LYS A 73 -8.43 -10.83 6.80
C LYS A 73 -8.59 -11.17 5.32
#